data_AF-A0A816U0H3-F1
#
_entry.id   AF-A0A816U0H3-F1
#
_cell.length_a   1.000
_cell.length_b   1.000
_cell.length_c   1.000
_cell.angle_alpha   90.00
_cell.angle_beta   90.00
_cell.angle_gamma   90.00
#
_symmetry.space_group_name_H-M   'P 1'
#
loop_
_entity.id
_entity.type
_entity.pdbx_description
1 polymer ?
#
loop_
_entity_poly.entity_id
_entity_poly.type
_entity_poly.pdbx_seq_one_letter_code
_entity_poly.pdbx_strand_id
1 'polypeptide(L)'
;MGNSLKPLFAAVFGRRKAKQTYSRSQLDHPERIPVKQLTSTKDTLQDFNKVSASATTTQTGVPSHVCSNFYLACRQNNFEEAQKLLQDMTLHEVDRIEPNGSTALHSASYHGHSRIVELLLKAGVNRAIMNKYQCIPYDEAKDDDIKELFLRIPNSNRLATCTGVIEWERIDEDVMEKAAEERTIIKSLYDNAMRENRINKMFENIEKNYVNKGVTNISGIEIIRRYFRQAADELNAKWIITAYTAETDFYRILNTEIAVGATQYQSERRYIIALISHHDSLEEYAFIGTAYRVMQINKDDMQKYQIDSLLMTKSFLSSSIDRKVVELLSCRQVTATQSENNVSPRCKVDGTIIKTWVICKYQIKHRRTALYIEDVSQYANEAEILIMPYSVFKVKKIEQVQYSYTENVENVTEIELEECEEY
;
A
#
# COMPACT_ATOMS: atom_id res chain seq x y z
N MET A 1 19.98 -15.70 9.41
CA MET A 1 19.77 -14.44 8.66
C MET A 1 19.50 -13.23 9.56
N GLY A 2 18.81 -13.38 10.72
CA GLY A 2 18.32 -12.31 11.59
C GLY A 2 19.27 -11.24 12.18
N ASN A 3 20.54 -11.11 11.76
CA ASN A 3 21.31 -9.87 12.00
C ASN A 3 21.08 -8.83 10.89
N SER A 4 20.68 -9.24 9.68
CA SER A 4 20.50 -8.34 8.53
C SER A 4 19.29 -7.41 8.65
N LEU A 5 18.22 -7.84 9.34
CA LEU A 5 16.95 -7.10 9.41
C LEU A 5 16.84 -6.13 10.58
N LYS A 6 17.77 -6.17 11.53
CA LYS A 6 17.76 -5.29 12.71
C LYS A 6 17.74 -3.79 12.36
N PRO A 7 18.46 -3.29 11.34
CA PRO A 7 18.32 -1.90 10.87
C PRO A 7 16.92 -1.56 10.36
N LEU A 8 16.25 -2.48 9.66
CA LEU A 8 14.89 -2.29 9.13
C LEU A 8 13.87 -2.23 10.26
N PHE A 9 13.94 -3.17 11.21
CA PHE A 9 13.09 -3.19 12.38
C PHE A 9 13.29 -1.95 13.27
N ALA A 10 14.53 -1.48 13.42
CA ALA A 10 14.85 -0.24 14.14
C ALA A 10 14.30 1.02 13.45
N ALA A 11 14.38 1.10 12.11
CA ALA A 11 13.82 2.22 11.33
C ALA A 11 12.29 2.30 11.48
N VAL A 12 11.58 1.18 11.25
CA VAL A 12 10.12 1.08 11.40
C VAL A 12 9.66 1.45 12.80
N PHE A 13 10.33 0.93 13.84
CA PHE A 13 10.02 1.21 15.24
C PHE A 13 10.29 2.67 15.62
N GLY A 14 11.40 3.25 15.15
CA GLY A 14 11.73 4.65 15.36
C GLY A 14 10.69 5.60 14.75
N ARG A 15 10.31 5.36 13.49
CA ARG A 15 9.28 6.13 12.78
C ARG A 15 7.92 6.09 13.49
N ARG A 16 7.48 4.91 13.95
CA ARG A 16 6.21 4.77 14.69
C ARG A 16 6.25 5.44 16.07
N LYS A 17 7.37 5.35 16.80
CA LYS A 17 7.52 6.09 18.05
C LYS A 17 7.46 7.60 17.82
N ALA A 18 8.10 8.10 16.76
CA ALA A 18 7.98 9.50 16.36
C ALA A 18 6.50 9.88 16.13
N LYS A 19 5.77 9.12 15.29
CA LYS A 19 4.33 9.28 15.00
C LYS A 19 3.47 9.36 16.27
N GLN A 20 3.76 8.56 17.29
CA GLN A 20 3.10 8.62 18.61
C GLN A 20 3.49 9.87 19.42
N THR A 21 4.78 10.26 19.45
CA THR A 21 5.24 11.46 20.16
C THR A 21 4.83 12.78 19.50
N TYR A 22 4.54 12.80 18.19
CA TYR A 22 4.03 13.99 17.48
C TYR A 22 2.69 14.51 18.00
N SER A 23 1.97 13.73 18.82
CA SER A 23 0.84 14.22 19.59
C SER A 23 1.23 15.24 20.69
N ARG A 24 2.52 15.50 20.92
CA ARG A 24 3.02 16.43 21.97
C ARG A 24 4.09 17.46 21.54
N SER A 25 4.71 17.33 20.37
CA SER A 25 5.63 18.37 19.84
C SER A 25 5.77 18.31 18.33
N GLN A 26 5.50 19.42 17.64
CA GLN A 26 5.85 19.61 16.23
C GLN A 26 7.31 20.05 16.10
N LEU A 27 8.08 19.33 15.27
CA LEU A 27 9.22 19.75 14.44
C LEU A 27 9.77 18.46 13.79
N ASP A 28 10.02 18.47 12.47
CA ASP A 28 10.49 17.35 11.61
C ASP A 28 9.43 16.38 10.99
N HIS A 29 8.16 16.77 10.87
CA HIS A 29 7.16 16.04 10.05
C HIS A 29 6.47 16.99 9.06
N PRO A 30 6.29 16.61 7.77
CA PRO A 30 5.54 17.44 6.82
C PRO A 30 4.10 17.70 7.30
N GLU A 31 3.57 18.87 6.95
CA GLU A 31 2.43 19.48 7.65
C GLU A 31 1.13 18.69 7.56
N ARG A 32 0.77 18.01 8.66
CA ARG A 32 -0.62 17.65 8.95
C ARG A 32 -1.38 18.91 9.39
N ILE A 33 -1.73 19.76 8.42
CA ILE A 33 -2.57 20.95 8.64
C ILE A 33 -3.93 20.50 9.19
N PRO A 34 -4.35 20.92 10.40
CA PRO A 34 -5.67 20.59 10.92
C PRO A 34 -6.76 21.27 10.08
N VAL A 35 -7.82 20.53 9.76
CA VAL A 35 -9.00 21.09 9.09
C VAL A 35 -9.57 22.24 9.92
N LYS A 36 -9.78 23.40 9.29
CA LYS A 36 -10.33 24.59 9.96
C LYS A 36 -11.66 24.25 10.64
N GLN A 37 -11.76 24.56 11.93
CA GLN A 37 -13.03 24.49 12.65
C GLN A 37 -14.01 25.51 12.05
N LEU A 38 -15.02 25.03 11.32
CA LEU A 38 -16.24 25.80 11.07
C LEU A 38 -17.02 25.85 12.39
N THR A 39 -17.00 27.01 13.03
CA THR A 39 -17.59 27.21 14.36
C THR A 39 -19.09 27.54 14.29
N SER A 40 -19.85 27.01 15.25
CA SER A 40 -21.32 27.11 15.39
C SER A 40 -22.10 26.26 14.35
N THR A 41 -23.24 25.68 14.70
CA THR A 41 -24.05 25.85 15.92
C THR A 41 -23.81 24.79 17.00
N LYS A 42 -24.13 25.14 18.25
CA LYS A 42 -24.44 24.16 19.30
C LYS A 42 -25.90 23.75 19.14
N ASP A 43 -26.19 22.45 19.14
CA ASP A 43 -27.18 21.81 20.03
C ASP A 43 -27.25 20.29 19.79
N THR A 44 -27.91 19.57 20.70
CA THR A 44 -28.21 18.11 20.62
C THR A 44 -27.02 17.17 20.39
N LEU A 45 -26.23 16.92 21.45
CA LEU A 45 -25.45 15.69 21.58
C LEU A 45 -26.30 14.58 22.24
N GLN A 46 -27.06 13.83 21.44
CA GLN A 46 -27.64 12.53 21.83
C GLN A 46 -28.09 11.72 20.60
N ASP A 47 -28.16 10.40 20.78
CA ASP A 47 -28.81 9.40 19.91
C ASP A 47 -28.46 9.33 18.41
N PHE A 48 -27.33 8.69 18.10
CA PHE A 48 -27.15 7.93 16.85
C PHE A 48 -26.61 6.52 17.12
N ASN A 49 -27.50 5.59 17.48
CA ASN A 49 -27.16 4.16 17.65
C ASN A 49 -28.41 3.24 17.47
N LYS A 50 -28.98 3.27 16.25
CA LYS A 50 -30.21 2.59 15.73
C LYS A 50 -30.41 3.11 14.27
N VAL A 51 -30.89 2.41 13.22
CA VAL A 51 -31.44 1.06 12.88
C VAL A 51 -30.98 0.79 11.41
N SER A 52 -30.77 -0.40 10.82
CA SER A 52 -31.02 -1.84 11.07
C SER A 52 -29.81 -2.66 10.57
N ALA A 53 -29.57 -3.96 10.84
CA ALA A 53 -30.36 -5.07 11.39
C ALA A 53 -31.38 -5.77 10.46
N SER A 54 -30.93 -6.69 9.59
CA SER A 54 -31.80 -7.64 8.85
C SER A 54 -31.16 -9.02 8.64
N ALA A 55 -30.82 -9.71 9.74
CA ALA A 55 -30.49 -11.15 9.74
C ALA A 55 -31.01 -11.80 11.04
N THR A 56 -31.76 -12.90 10.92
CA THR A 56 -32.53 -13.49 12.03
C THR A 56 -31.76 -14.62 12.73
N THR A 57 -31.19 -14.33 13.90
CA THR A 57 -30.78 -15.35 14.89
C THR A 57 -31.09 -14.87 16.31
N THR A 58 -31.42 -15.79 17.22
CA THR A 58 -31.94 -15.53 18.56
C THR A 58 -30.96 -14.83 19.51
N GLN A 59 -31.47 -13.86 20.28
CA GLN A 59 -30.76 -13.27 21.41
C GLN A 59 -30.72 -14.21 22.63
N THR A 60 -29.55 -14.32 23.26
CA THR A 60 -29.44 -14.50 24.73
C THR A 60 -28.34 -13.58 25.25
N GLY A 61 -28.65 -12.78 26.27
CA GLY A 61 -27.80 -11.66 26.70
C GLY A 61 -26.95 -11.97 27.92
N VAL A 62 -25.63 -12.10 27.72
CA VAL A 62 -24.60 -11.91 28.76
C VAL A 62 -23.43 -11.19 28.09
N PRO A 63 -22.80 -10.16 28.70
CA PRO A 63 -21.55 -9.60 28.22
C PRO A 63 -20.43 -10.64 28.37
N SER A 64 -20.19 -11.42 27.31
CA SER A 64 -19.23 -12.51 27.32
C SER A 64 -17.79 -11.99 27.46
N HIS A 65 -17.21 -12.17 28.64
CA HIS A 65 -15.76 -12.09 28.84
C HIS A 65 -14.99 -13.24 28.14
N VAL A 66 -15.71 -14.26 27.62
CA VAL A 66 -15.12 -15.36 26.85
C VAL A 66 -14.79 -14.88 25.43
N CYS A 67 -13.54 -15.10 25.01
CA CYS A 67 -13.07 -14.81 23.66
C CYS A 67 -13.67 -15.79 22.63
N SER A 68 -13.66 -15.45 21.33
CA SER A 68 -14.14 -16.38 20.29
C SER A 68 -13.34 -17.69 20.23
N ASN A 69 -13.99 -18.76 19.77
CA ASN A 69 -13.33 -20.06 19.52
C ASN A 69 -12.16 -19.91 18.54
N PHE A 70 -12.29 -19.04 17.53
CA PHE A 70 -11.23 -18.74 16.57
C PHE A 70 -10.01 -18.09 17.23
N TYR A 71 -10.21 -17.06 18.05
CA TYR A 71 -9.14 -16.46 18.84
C TYR A 71 -8.48 -17.47 19.77
N LEU A 72 -9.26 -18.34 20.42
CA LEU A 72 -8.75 -19.37 21.32
C LEU A 72 -7.92 -20.43 20.56
N ALA A 73 -8.36 -20.90 19.39
CA ALA A 73 -7.60 -21.80 18.54
C ALA A 73 -6.26 -21.17 18.10
N CYS A 74 -6.30 -19.92 17.62
CA CYS A 74 -5.11 -19.14 17.27
C CYS A 74 -4.16 -18.96 18.45
N ARG A 75 -4.68 -18.69 19.65
CA ARG A 75 -3.88 -18.53 20.88
C ARG A 75 -3.23 -19.82 21.36
N GLN A 76 -3.90 -20.96 21.19
CA GLN A 76 -3.47 -22.28 21.65
C GLN A 76 -2.58 -23.03 20.64
N ASN A 77 -2.22 -22.41 19.51
CA ASN A 77 -1.53 -23.04 18.38
C ASN A 77 -2.29 -24.22 17.73
N ASN A 78 -3.63 -24.23 17.84
CA ASN A 78 -4.48 -25.21 17.17
C ASN A 78 -4.68 -24.78 15.71
N PHE A 79 -3.67 -25.04 14.87
CA PHE A 79 -3.66 -24.64 13.46
C PHE A 79 -4.83 -25.25 12.69
N GLU A 80 -5.13 -26.52 12.90
CA GLU A 80 -6.13 -27.27 12.14
C GLU A 80 -7.56 -26.76 12.41
N GLU A 81 -7.91 -26.44 13.67
CA GLU A 81 -9.21 -25.81 13.96
C GLU A 81 -9.25 -24.34 13.51
N ALA A 82 -8.14 -23.60 13.64
CA ALA A 82 -8.05 -22.23 13.12
C ALA A 82 -8.24 -22.19 11.59
N GLN A 83 -7.59 -23.08 10.84
CA GLN A 83 -7.71 -23.20 9.38
C GLN A 83 -9.12 -23.63 8.95
N LYS A 84 -9.78 -24.48 9.73
CA LYS A 84 -11.17 -24.89 9.51
C LYS A 84 -12.13 -23.72 9.70
N LEU A 85 -12.11 -23.06 10.86
CA LEU A 85 -13.00 -21.93 11.17
C LEU A 85 -12.83 -20.76 10.18
N LEU A 86 -11.60 -20.49 9.73
CA LEU A 86 -11.27 -19.41 8.80
C LEU A 86 -11.93 -19.52 7.42
N GLN A 87 -12.38 -20.71 7.01
CA GLN A 87 -12.99 -20.92 5.68
C GLN A 87 -14.33 -20.18 5.56
N ASP A 88 -15.16 -20.26 6.60
CA ASP A 88 -16.51 -19.71 6.63
C ASP A 88 -16.58 -18.25 7.13
N MET A 89 -15.52 -17.75 7.76
CA MET A 89 -15.50 -16.42 8.40
C MET A 89 -15.25 -15.25 7.42
N THR A 90 -15.96 -14.15 7.64
CA THR A 90 -15.71 -12.84 7.03
C THR A 90 -14.49 -12.14 7.63
N LEU A 91 -13.89 -11.17 6.92
CA LEU A 91 -12.72 -10.43 7.44
C LEU A 91 -13.02 -9.75 8.78
N HIS A 92 -14.20 -9.13 8.94
CA HIS A 92 -14.63 -8.49 10.19
C HIS A 92 -14.68 -9.47 11.38
N GLU A 93 -15.02 -10.74 11.16
CA GLU A 93 -15.04 -11.75 12.23
C GLU A 93 -13.64 -12.27 12.59
N VAL A 94 -12.72 -12.32 11.61
CA VAL A 94 -11.32 -12.73 11.80
C VAL A 94 -10.50 -11.62 12.47
N ASP A 95 -10.76 -10.37 12.09
CA ASP A 95 -10.17 -9.14 12.64
C ASP A 95 -10.81 -8.68 13.97
N ARG A 96 -11.80 -9.44 14.48
CA ARG A 96 -12.51 -9.12 15.71
C ARG A 96 -11.54 -8.84 16.88
N ILE A 97 -11.74 -7.70 17.52
CA ILE A 97 -11.11 -7.36 18.81
C ILE A 97 -11.83 -8.12 19.93
N GLU A 98 -11.08 -8.87 20.73
CA GLU A 98 -11.62 -9.67 21.83
C GLU A 98 -11.70 -8.88 23.16
N PRO A 99 -12.38 -9.40 24.21
CA PRO A 99 -12.53 -8.71 25.51
C PRO A 99 -11.22 -8.32 26.21
N ASN A 100 -10.08 -8.90 25.82
CA ASN A 100 -8.76 -8.49 26.33
C ASN A 100 -8.14 -7.31 25.58
N GLY A 101 -8.77 -6.83 24.49
CA GLY A 101 -8.33 -5.73 23.65
C GLY A 101 -7.49 -6.11 22.44
N SER A 102 -7.33 -7.40 22.11
CA SER A 102 -6.45 -7.90 21.03
C SER A 102 -7.21 -8.72 19.99
N THR A 103 -6.69 -8.78 18.75
CA THR A 103 -7.21 -9.66 17.67
C THR A 103 -6.52 -11.03 17.65
N ALA A 104 -7.01 -11.97 16.84
CA ALA A 104 -6.38 -13.27 16.65
C ALA A 104 -4.91 -13.18 16.20
N LEU A 105 -4.58 -12.24 15.30
CA LEU A 105 -3.21 -12.04 14.81
C LEU A 105 -2.26 -11.57 15.92
N HIS A 106 -2.67 -10.61 16.76
CA HIS A 106 -1.89 -10.22 17.94
C HIS A 106 -1.54 -11.43 18.82
N SER A 107 -2.52 -12.31 19.04
CA SER A 107 -2.34 -13.48 19.90
C SER A 107 -1.36 -14.50 19.31
N ALA A 108 -1.41 -14.74 18.00
CA ALA A 108 -0.47 -15.63 17.31
C ALA A 108 0.95 -15.04 17.30
N SER A 109 1.09 -13.73 17.06
CA SER A 109 2.38 -13.03 17.05
C SER A 109 3.05 -12.97 18.43
N TYR A 110 2.28 -12.71 19.49
CA TYR A 110 2.78 -12.67 20.88
C TYR A 110 3.25 -14.04 21.40
N HIS A 111 2.53 -15.12 21.06
CA HIS A 111 2.93 -16.47 21.49
C HIS A 111 3.99 -17.12 20.57
N GLY A 112 4.20 -16.58 19.37
CA GLY A 112 5.20 -17.05 18.40
C GLY A 112 4.72 -18.19 17.51
N HIS A 113 3.43 -18.22 17.21
CA HIS A 113 2.79 -19.30 16.45
C HIS A 113 2.91 -19.04 14.94
N SER A 114 4.15 -19.09 14.41
CA SER A 114 4.50 -18.71 13.03
C SER A 114 3.56 -19.27 11.96
N ARG A 115 3.23 -20.57 12.00
CA ARG A 115 2.32 -21.23 11.07
C ARG A 115 0.89 -20.63 11.09
N ILE A 116 0.43 -20.13 12.24
CA ILE A 116 -0.86 -19.43 12.38
C ILE A 116 -0.73 -17.95 11.97
N VAL A 117 0.38 -17.28 12.27
CA VAL A 117 0.67 -15.94 11.75
C VAL A 117 0.63 -15.95 10.21
N GLU A 118 1.33 -16.89 9.57
CA GLU A 118 1.26 -17.11 8.11
C GLU A 118 -0.17 -17.35 7.60
N LEU A 119 -0.95 -18.20 8.28
CA LEU A 119 -2.33 -18.52 7.89
C LEU A 119 -3.23 -17.28 7.89
N LEU A 120 -3.13 -16.46 8.95
CA LEU A 120 -3.89 -15.23 9.10
C LEU A 120 -3.45 -14.18 8.07
N LEU A 121 -2.14 -13.98 7.89
CA LEU A 121 -1.61 -13.05 6.88
C LEU A 121 -2.04 -13.43 5.46
N LYS A 122 -2.03 -14.73 5.13
CA LYS A 122 -2.52 -15.27 3.84
C LYS A 122 -4.04 -15.20 3.67
N ALA A 123 -4.80 -14.84 4.71
CA ALA A 123 -6.24 -14.61 4.63
C ALA A 123 -6.64 -13.15 4.36
N GLY A 124 -5.68 -12.21 4.41
CA GLY A 124 -5.95 -10.78 4.21
C GLY A 124 -6.50 -10.04 5.44
N VAL A 125 -6.16 -10.52 6.65
CA VAL A 125 -6.47 -9.82 7.91
C VAL A 125 -5.88 -8.41 7.96
N ASN A 126 -6.49 -7.52 8.73
CA ASN A 126 -5.96 -6.19 8.96
C ASN A 126 -4.76 -6.23 9.93
N ARG A 127 -3.59 -5.90 9.37
CA ARG A 127 -2.28 -5.96 10.05
C ARG A 127 -1.94 -4.70 10.86
N ALA A 128 -2.80 -3.68 10.80
CA ALA A 128 -2.61 -2.37 11.44
C ALA A 128 -3.65 -2.07 12.54
N ILE A 129 -4.55 -3.01 12.89
CA ILE A 129 -5.43 -2.85 14.06
C ILE A 129 -4.57 -2.68 15.31
N MET A 130 -4.78 -1.58 16.04
CA MET A 130 -4.17 -1.37 17.34
C MET A 130 -4.97 -2.07 18.44
N ASN A 131 -4.26 -2.78 19.33
CA ASN A 131 -4.83 -3.28 20.56
C ASN A 131 -5.05 -2.16 21.60
N LYS A 132 -5.64 -2.50 22.75
CA LYS A 132 -5.87 -1.53 23.85
C LYS A 132 -4.60 -0.86 24.41
N TYR A 133 -3.41 -1.36 24.10
CA TYR A 133 -2.11 -0.79 24.50
C TYR A 133 -1.51 0.12 23.42
N GLN A 134 -2.21 0.36 22.30
CA GLN A 134 -1.73 1.10 21.11
C GLN A 134 -0.57 0.41 20.36
N CYS A 135 -0.47 -0.92 20.48
CA CYS A 135 0.42 -1.78 19.69
C CYS A 135 -0.36 -2.47 18.58
N ILE A 136 0.24 -2.64 17.40
CA ILE A 136 -0.30 -3.53 16.34
C ILE A 136 0.33 -4.94 16.47
N PRO A 137 -0.14 -5.99 15.76
CA PRO A 137 0.37 -7.36 15.92
C PRO A 137 1.88 -7.52 15.67
N TYR A 138 2.46 -6.68 14.81
CA TYR A 138 3.90 -6.60 14.57
C TYR A 138 4.69 -6.11 15.80
N ASP A 139 4.14 -5.17 16.57
CA ASP A 139 4.83 -4.60 17.74
C ASP A 139 4.80 -5.60 18.93
N GLU A 140 3.76 -6.44 18.99
CA GLU A 140 3.61 -7.57 19.93
C GLU A 140 4.37 -8.83 19.48
N ALA A 141 5.13 -8.80 18.38
CA ALA A 141 5.83 -9.98 17.86
C ALA A 141 6.94 -10.46 18.81
N LYS A 142 6.80 -11.71 19.28
CA LYS A 142 7.68 -12.40 20.24
C LYS A 142 9.18 -12.28 19.95
N ASP A 143 9.54 -12.38 18.68
CA ASP A 143 10.91 -12.49 18.19
C ASP A 143 11.03 -11.89 16.77
N ASP A 144 12.26 -11.79 16.28
CA ASP A 144 12.57 -11.20 14.97
C ASP A 144 12.16 -12.10 13.79
N ASP A 145 11.99 -13.41 14.00
CA ASP A 145 11.53 -14.36 12.96
C ASP A 145 10.01 -14.16 12.71
N ILE A 146 9.21 -13.97 13.75
CA ILE A 146 7.80 -13.57 13.62
C ILE A 146 7.66 -12.19 12.95
N LYS A 147 8.57 -11.24 13.22
CA LYS A 147 8.58 -9.93 12.53
C LYS A 147 8.89 -10.04 11.05
N GLU A 148 9.74 -10.99 10.64
CA GLU A 148 10.03 -11.21 9.22
C GLU A 148 8.77 -11.66 8.44
N LEU A 149 7.83 -12.38 9.06
CA LEU A 149 6.55 -12.73 8.43
C LEU A 149 5.68 -11.50 8.07
N PHE A 150 5.87 -10.37 8.74
CA PHE A 150 5.19 -9.11 8.40
C PHE A 150 5.90 -8.32 7.28
N LEU A 151 7.08 -8.76 6.83
CA LEU A 151 7.75 -8.18 5.66
C LEU A 151 7.28 -8.89 4.39
N ARG A 152 7.22 -8.16 3.28
CA ARG A 152 6.81 -8.73 1.98
C ARG A 152 7.83 -9.76 1.49
N ILE A 153 7.37 -10.78 0.77
CA ILE A 153 8.25 -11.74 0.08
C ILE A 153 9.11 -10.95 -0.93
N PRO A 154 10.45 -11.12 -0.96
CA PRO A 154 11.33 -10.25 -1.75
C PRO A 154 11.01 -10.18 -3.26
N ASN A 155 10.57 -11.31 -3.83
CA ASN A 155 10.19 -11.40 -5.24
C ASN A 155 8.82 -10.73 -5.56
N SER A 156 8.10 -10.21 -4.56
CA SER A 156 6.85 -9.44 -4.67
C SER A 156 7.06 -7.92 -4.45
N ASN A 157 8.31 -7.44 -4.41
CA ASN A 157 8.62 -6.05 -4.05
C ASN A 157 8.14 -5.01 -5.09
N ARG A 158 6.96 -4.42 -4.85
CA ARG A 158 6.37 -3.30 -5.58
C ARG A 158 7.20 -2.01 -5.57
N LEU A 159 8.05 -1.82 -4.57
CA LEU A 159 8.93 -0.65 -4.39
C LEU A 159 10.26 -0.81 -5.17
N ALA A 160 10.44 -1.93 -5.90
CA ALA A 160 11.62 -2.24 -6.69
C ALA A 160 11.26 -2.98 -8.00
N THR A 161 10.89 -2.21 -9.02
CA THR A 161 10.54 -2.70 -10.36
C THR A 161 11.75 -2.94 -11.26
N CYS A 162 11.54 -3.69 -12.34
CA CYS A 162 12.57 -4.13 -13.27
C CYS A 162 12.44 -3.51 -14.68
N THR A 163 11.50 -2.58 -14.91
CA THR A 163 11.12 -2.11 -16.25
C THR A 163 10.47 -0.71 -16.21
N GLY A 164 11.09 0.31 -16.83
CA GLY A 164 10.48 1.65 -16.95
C GLY A 164 9.29 1.75 -17.91
N VAL A 165 8.99 0.67 -18.64
CA VAL A 165 7.96 0.61 -19.71
C VAL A 165 6.54 0.91 -19.20
N ILE A 166 6.21 0.45 -17.98
CA ILE A 166 4.89 0.59 -17.35
C ILE A 166 4.77 1.84 -16.45
N GLU A 167 5.86 2.57 -16.28
CA GLU A 167 5.95 3.68 -15.32
C GLU A 167 5.85 5.02 -16.04
N TRP A 168 6.46 5.16 -17.23
CA TRP A 168 6.68 6.44 -17.88
C TRP A 168 6.11 6.51 -19.30
N GLU A 169 5.37 7.57 -19.60
CA GLU A 169 5.17 8.05 -20.97
C GLU A 169 6.44 8.78 -21.48
N ARG A 170 6.49 9.10 -22.77
CA ARG A 170 7.67 9.75 -23.38
C ARG A 170 7.72 11.24 -23.07
N ILE A 171 8.95 11.77 -23.16
CA ILE A 171 9.25 13.20 -23.07
C ILE A 171 8.93 13.83 -24.43
N ASP A 172 7.68 14.23 -24.59
CA ASP A 172 7.19 15.04 -25.71
C ASP A 172 6.86 16.47 -25.19
N GLU A 173 6.71 17.47 -26.06
CA GLU A 173 6.34 18.83 -25.63
C GLU A 173 4.91 18.86 -25.01
N ASP A 174 3.98 18.07 -25.55
CA ASP A 174 2.56 18.02 -25.14
C ASP A 174 2.29 17.19 -23.86
N VAL A 175 3.31 16.71 -23.13
CA VAL A 175 3.13 15.84 -21.95
C VAL A 175 2.24 16.46 -20.87
N MET A 176 2.36 17.78 -20.67
CA MET A 176 1.55 18.54 -19.71
C MET A 176 0.07 18.59 -20.11
N GLU A 177 -0.21 18.72 -21.41
CA GLU A 177 -1.58 18.77 -21.95
C GLU A 177 -2.26 17.39 -21.82
N LYS A 178 -1.59 16.33 -22.30
CA LYS A 178 -2.04 14.93 -22.17
C LYS A 178 -2.36 14.56 -20.71
N ALA A 179 -1.53 14.98 -19.76
CA ALA A 179 -1.73 14.74 -18.34
C ALA A 179 -2.96 15.48 -17.79
N ALA A 180 -3.10 16.77 -18.13
CA ALA A 180 -4.24 17.59 -17.73
C ALA A 180 -5.56 17.07 -18.33
N GLU A 181 -5.57 16.59 -19.57
CA GLU A 181 -6.73 15.96 -20.22
C GLU A 181 -7.20 14.70 -19.46
N GLU A 182 -6.31 13.73 -19.21
CA GLU A 182 -6.67 12.51 -18.50
C GLU A 182 -7.11 12.80 -17.05
N ARG A 183 -6.42 13.70 -16.31
CA ARG A 183 -6.88 14.12 -14.98
C ARG A 183 -8.26 14.77 -15.03
N THR A 184 -8.54 15.60 -16.04
CA THR A 184 -9.87 16.24 -16.23
C THR A 184 -10.95 15.20 -16.53
N ILE A 185 -10.67 14.18 -17.34
CA ILE A 185 -11.57 13.06 -17.62
C ILE A 185 -11.86 12.26 -16.34
N ILE A 186 -10.81 11.90 -15.58
CA ILE A 186 -10.91 11.17 -14.31
C ILE A 186 -11.71 11.96 -13.26
N LYS A 187 -11.45 13.25 -13.11
CA LYS A 187 -12.19 14.13 -12.18
C LYS A 187 -13.66 14.27 -12.58
N SER A 188 -13.92 14.46 -13.88
CA SER A 188 -15.28 14.54 -14.42
C SER A 188 -16.08 13.25 -14.22
N LEU A 189 -15.43 12.08 -14.32
CA LEU A 189 -16.05 10.79 -14.02
C LEU A 189 -16.50 10.69 -12.56
N TYR A 190 -15.65 11.10 -11.60
CA TYR A 190 -16.01 11.16 -10.18
C TYR A 190 -17.14 12.16 -9.90
N ASP A 191 -16.98 13.40 -10.37
CA ASP A 191 -17.91 14.50 -10.08
C ASP A 191 -19.31 14.25 -10.64
N ASN A 192 -19.41 13.66 -11.84
CA ASN A 192 -20.69 13.28 -12.43
C ASN A 192 -21.31 12.09 -11.65
N ALA A 193 -20.53 11.10 -11.25
CA ALA A 193 -21.04 9.98 -10.45
C ALA A 193 -21.52 10.42 -9.05
N MET A 194 -20.86 11.40 -8.43
CA MET A 194 -21.33 12.02 -7.18
C MET A 194 -22.60 12.86 -7.41
N ARG A 195 -22.63 13.73 -8.43
CA ARG A 195 -23.78 14.59 -8.75
C ARG A 195 -25.04 13.80 -9.11
N GLU A 196 -24.89 12.66 -9.78
CA GLU A 196 -26.01 11.77 -10.17
C GLU A 196 -26.38 10.76 -9.08
N ASN A 197 -25.70 10.77 -7.91
CA ASN A 197 -25.81 9.78 -6.84
C ASN A 197 -25.65 8.32 -7.34
N ARG A 198 -24.59 8.09 -8.12
CA ARG A 198 -24.22 6.82 -8.77
C ARG A 198 -22.85 6.30 -8.33
N ILE A 199 -22.27 6.83 -7.27
CA ILE A 199 -20.95 6.42 -6.75
C ILE A 199 -20.91 4.90 -6.46
N ASN A 200 -22.00 4.31 -5.98
CA ASN A 200 -22.16 2.86 -5.81
C ASN A 200 -22.00 2.07 -7.11
N LYS A 201 -22.39 2.62 -8.27
CA LYS A 201 -22.22 1.95 -9.56
C LYS A 201 -20.76 1.92 -10.02
N MET A 202 -19.91 2.81 -9.55
CA MET A 202 -18.45 2.67 -9.76
C MET A 202 -17.93 1.44 -9.03
N PHE A 203 -18.19 1.32 -7.72
CA PHE A 203 -17.80 0.13 -6.94
C PHE A 203 -18.42 -1.17 -7.46
N GLU A 204 -19.74 -1.20 -7.70
CA GLU A 204 -20.44 -2.38 -8.24
C GLU A 204 -19.88 -2.83 -9.60
N ASN A 205 -19.55 -1.90 -10.50
CA ASN A 205 -18.99 -2.27 -11.81
C ASN A 205 -17.56 -2.80 -11.68
N ILE A 206 -16.72 -2.20 -10.82
CA ILE A 206 -15.38 -2.72 -10.55
C ILE A 206 -15.46 -4.16 -10.00
N GLU A 207 -16.31 -4.41 -9.00
CA GLU A 207 -16.47 -5.76 -8.44
C GLU A 207 -17.03 -6.74 -9.49
N LYS A 208 -18.18 -6.42 -10.10
CA LYS A 208 -18.97 -7.35 -10.92
C LYS A 208 -18.42 -7.55 -12.34
N ASN A 209 -17.67 -6.59 -12.89
CA ASN A 209 -17.08 -6.71 -14.22
C ASN A 209 -15.59 -6.96 -14.15
N TYR A 210 -14.83 -6.05 -13.53
CA TYR A 210 -13.38 -6.14 -13.57
C TYR A 210 -12.87 -7.27 -12.68
N VAL A 211 -13.13 -7.22 -11.38
CA VAL A 211 -12.59 -8.19 -10.40
C VAL A 211 -13.16 -9.59 -10.59
N ASN A 212 -14.47 -9.72 -10.86
CA ASN A 212 -15.09 -11.02 -10.99
C ASN A 212 -15.00 -11.66 -12.39
N LYS A 213 -14.72 -10.91 -13.47
CA LYS A 213 -14.67 -11.45 -14.85
C LYS A 213 -13.35 -11.18 -15.60
N GLY A 214 -12.72 -10.02 -15.40
CA GLY A 214 -11.46 -9.66 -16.05
C GLY A 214 -10.24 -10.20 -15.31
N VAL A 215 -10.19 -9.97 -14.01
CA VAL A 215 -9.09 -10.38 -13.12
C VAL A 215 -9.17 -11.88 -12.84
N THR A 216 -8.69 -12.67 -13.79
CA THR A 216 -8.68 -14.15 -13.73
C THR A 216 -7.28 -14.69 -13.44
N ASN A 217 -7.20 -15.90 -12.89
CA ASN A 217 -5.96 -16.65 -12.66
C ASN A 217 -4.91 -15.96 -11.75
N ILE A 218 -5.34 -15.12 -10.80
CA ILE A 218 -4.47 -14.55 -9.74
C ILE A 218 -4.38 -15.48 -8.53
N SER A 219 -3.15 -15.69 -8.02
CA SER A 219 -2.94 -16.30 -6.70
C SER A 219 -3.50 -15.38 -5.61
N GLY A 220 -4.44 -15.90 -4.79
CA GLY A 220 -5.14 -15.11 -3.78
C GLY A 220 -6.33 -14.29 -4.29
N ILE A 221 -6.89 -14.60 -5.47
CA ILE A 221 -8.06 -13.89 -6.05
C ILE A 221 -9.25 -13.76 -5.07
N GLU A 222 -9.50 -14.75 -4.20
CA GLU A 222 -10.59 -14.66 -3.21
C GLU A 222 -10.37 -13.57 -2.16
N ILE A 223 -9.13 -13.21 -1.86
CA ILE A 223 -8.80 -12.10 -0.95
C ILE A 223 -9.17 -10.77 -1.63
N ILE A 224 -8.83 -10.63 -2.91
CA ILE A 224 -9.18 -9.46 -3.74
C ILE A 224 -10.71 -9.34 -3.89
N ARG A 225 -11.41 -10.46 -4.13
CA ARG A 225 -12.88 -10.51 -4.15
C ARG A 225 -13.50 -10.10 -2.81
N ARG A 226 -12.96 -10.56 -1.68
CA ARG A 226 -13.39 -10.15 -0.33
C ARG A 226 -13.24 -8.64 -0.13
N TYR A 227 -12.09 -8.05 -0.47
CA TYR A 227 -11.88 -6.60 -0.35
C TYR A 227 -12.77 -5.78 -1.28
N PHE A 228 -12.93 -6.15 -2.56
CA PHE A 228 -13.76 -5.36 -3.48
C PHE A 228 -15.25 -5.46 -3.19
N ARG A 229 -15.72 -6.56 -2.59
CA ARG A 229 -17.06 -6.64 -2.02
C ARG A 229 -17.21 -5.68 -0.85
N GLN A 230 -16.28 -5.70 0.12
CA GLN A 230 -16.27 -4.77 1.25
C GLN A 230 -16.21 -3.29 0.79
N ALA A 231 -15.47 -3.00 -0.29
CA ALA A 231 -15.43 -1.69 -0.92
C ALA A 231 -16.80 -1.23 -1.45
N ALA A 232 -17.60 -2.16 -2.01
CA ALA A 232 -18.93 -1.89 -2.53
C ALA A 232 -20.01 -1.84 -1.43
N ASP A 233 -19.90 -2.69 -0.41
CA ASP A 233 -20.84 -2.73 0.73
C ASP A 233 -20.69 -1.50 1.64
N GLU A 234 -19.46 -1.02 1.88
CA GLU A 234 -19.18 0.20 2.66
C GLU A 234 -19.14 1.49 1.82
N LEU A 235 -19.14 1.39 0.48
CA LEU A 235 -18.83 2.51 -0.43
C LEU A 235 -17.51 3.22 -0.08
N ASN A 236 -16.46 2.44 0.18
CA ASN A 236 -15.24 2.92 0.85
C ASN A 236 -13.97 2.57 0.08
N ALA A 237 -13.36 3.58 -0.55
CA ALA A 237 -12.17 3.41 -1.40
C ALA A 237 -10.92 2.92 -0.64
N LYS A 238 -10.89 2.94 0.70
CA LYS A 238 -9.79 2.36 1.51
C LYS A 238 -9.56 0.88 1.16
N TRP A 239 -10.62 0.11 0.93
CA TRP A 239 -10.52 -1.30 0.58
C TRP A 239 -9.90 -1.56 -0.80
N ILE A 240 -10.00 -0.59 -1.72
CA ILE A 240 -9.29 -0.65 -3.02
C ILE A 240 -7.78 -0.52 -2.78
N ILE A 241 -7.35 0.32 -1.83
CA ILE A 241 -5.95 0.39 -1.39
C ILE A 241 -5.52 -0.91 -0.69
N THR A 242 -6.36 -1.49 0.16
CA THR A 242 -6.06 -2.78 0.82
C THR A 242 -5.89 -3.91 -0.21
N ALA A 243 -6.75 -3.97 -1.23
CA ALA A 243 -6.63 -4.90 -2.36
C ALA A 243 -5.37 -4.63 -3.20
N TYR A 244 -5.08 -3.37 -3.51
CA TYR A 244 -3.88 -2.96 -4.23
C TYR A 244 -2.59 -3.35 -3.49
N THR A 245 -2.56 -3.24 -2.16
CA THR A 245 -1.37 -3.45 -1.32
C THR A 245 -1.12 -4.88 -0.86
N ALA A 246 -2.12 -5.76 -1.00
CA ALA A 246 -2.06 -7.18 -0.70
C ALA A 246 -0.93 -7.94 -1.43
N GLU A 247 -0.58 -9.12 -0.90
CA GLU A 247 0.43 -10.02 -1.48
C GLU A 247 -0.20 -10.91 -2.57
N THR A 248 -0.61 -10.28 -3.67
CA THR A 248 -1.16 -10.92 -4.87
C THR A 248 -0.65 -10.22 -6.13
N ASP A 249 -0.86 -10.84 -7.29
CA ASP A 249 -0.55 -10.22 -8.58
C ASP A 249 -1.44 -9.01 -8.96
N PHE A 250 -2.44 -8.65 -8.16
CA PHE A 250 -3.42 -7.62 -8.52
C PHE A 250 -2.76 -6.25 -8.80
N TYR A 251 -1.79 -5.83 -7.97
CA TYR A 251 -0.93 -4.67 -8.20
C TYR A 251 -0.31 -4.69 -9.61
N ARG A 252 0.29 -5.83 -9.98
CA ARG A 252 1.07 -6.00 -11.21
C ARG A 252 0.16 -5.98 -12.44
N ILE A 253 -1.00 -6.62 -12.35
CA ILE A 253 -1.98 -6.69 -13.44
C ILE A 253 -2.65 -5.33 -13.63
N LEU A 254 -3.16 -4.69 -12.57
CA LEU A 254 -3.79 -3.36 -12.66
C LEU A 254 -2.84 -2.32 -13.27
N ASN A 255 -1.62 -2.19 -12.73
CA ASN A 255 -0.68 -1.18 -13.23
C ASN A 255 -0.21 -1.47 -14.66
N THR A 256 -0.03 -2.75 -15.04
CA THR A 256 0.26 -3.11 -16.44
C THR A 256 -0.89 -2.70 -17.36
N GLU A 257 -2.14 -3.03 -17.02
CA GLU A 257 -3.31 -2.75 -17.86
C GLU A 257 -3.63 -1.26 -18.01
N ILE A 258 -3.40 -0.45 -16.96
CA ILE A 258 -3.47 1.01 -17.06
C ILE A 258 -2.36 1.50 -18.01
N ALA A 259 -1.11 1.09 -17.76
CA ALA A 259 0.06 1.63 -18.46
C ALA A 259 0.19 1.23 -19.95
N VAL A 260 -0.51 0.19 -20.39
CA VAL A 260 -0.63 -0.18 -21.83
C VAL A 260 -1.92 0.34 -22.48
N GLY A 261 -2.76 1.07 -21.75
CA GLY A 261 -4.04 1.59 -22.27
C GLY A 261 -5.02 0.48 -22.69
N ALA A 262 -5.09 -0.61 -21.94
CA ALA A 262 -5.93 -1.76 -22.31
C ALA A 262 -7.41 -1.36 -22.50
N THR A 263 -8.06 -1.86 -23.55
CA THR A 263 -9.43 -1.48 -23.94
C THR A 263 -10.50 -2.21 -23.14
N GLN A 264 -10.33 -3.51 -22.89
CA GLN A 264 -11.26 -4.31 -22.09
C GLN A 264 -11.22 -3.87 -20.62
N TYR A 265 -12.37 -3.50 -20.03
CA TYR A 265 -12.52 -2.91 -18.69
C TYR A 265 -11.83 -1.54 -18.48
N GLN A 266 -11.66 -0.75 -19.55
CA GLN A 266 -11.09 0.61 -19.44
C GLN A 266 -11.91 1.51 -18.50
N SER A 267 -13.24 1.41 -18.54
CA SER A 267 -14.15 2.16 -17.66
C SER A 267 -13.93 1.82 -16.19
N GLU A 268 -13.87 0.54 -15.83
CA GLU A 268 -13.64 0.09 -14.46
C GLU A 268 -12.24 0.47 -13.94
N ARG A 269 -11.20 0.42 -14.78
CA ARG A 269 -9.87 0.94 -14.39
C ARG A 269 -9.89 2.46 -14.20
N ARG A 270 -10.56 3.23 -15.07
CA ARG A 270 -10.76 4.68 -14.83
C ARG A 270 -11.59 4.95 -13.56
N TYR A 271 -12.55 4.09 -13.20
CA TYR A 271 -13.26 4.19 -11.91
C TYR A 271 -12.33 3.93 -10.72
N ILE A 272 -11.41 2.96 -10.80
CA ILE A 272 -10.39 2.73 -9.74
C ILE A 272 -9.51 3.98 -9.56
N ILE A 273 -9.04 4.59 -10.65
CA ILE A 273 -8.25 5.82 -10.60
C ILE A 273 -9.07 6.96 -10.00
N ALA A 274 -10.30 7.20 -10.49
CA ALA A 274 -11.19 8.23 -9.97
C ALA A 274 -11.49 8.08 -8.46
N LEU A 275 -11.75 6.86 -7.99
CA LEU A 275 -11.98 6.59 -6.57
C LEU A 275 -10.72 6.81 -5.72
N ILE A 276 -9.55 6.35 -6.15
CA ILE A 276 -8.31 6.56 -5.38
C ILE A 276 -7.94 8.05 -5.37
N SER A 277 -7.93 8.71 -6.53
CA SER A 277 -7.54 10.11 -6.67
C SER A 277 -8.49 11.08 -5.95
N HIS A 278 -9.78 10.79 -5.88
CA HIS A 278 -10.79 11.79 -5.45
C HIS A 278 -11.77 11.37 -4.34
N HIS A 279 -11.85 10.09 -3.94
CA HIS A 279 -12.84 9.69 -2.92
C HIS A 279 -12.57 10.34 -1.56
N ASP A 280 -13.64 10.81 -0.92
CA ASP A 280 -13.62 11.57 0.33
C ASP A 280 -13.02 10.75 1.48
N SER A 281 -13.27 9.44 1.52
CA SER A 281 -12.71 8.52 2.54
C SER A 281 -11.19 8.33 2.45
N LEU A 282 -10.50 8.99 1.49
CA LEU A 282 -9.05 9.00 1.37
C LEU A 282 -8.41 10.38 1.65
N GLU A 283 -9.17 11.43 1.95
CA GLU A 283 -8.62 12.79 2.17
C GLU A 283 -7.68 12.87 3.39
N GLU A 284 -7.87 12.03 4.41
CA GLU A 284 -6.99 11.98 5.59
C GLU A 284 -5.58 11.44 5.32
N TYR A 285 -5.38 10.85 4.13
CA TYR A 285 -4.10 10.32 3.62
C TYR A 285 -3.41 11.25 2.62
N ALA A 286 -4.02 12.38 2.25
CA ALA A 286 -3.44 13.36 1.34
C ALA A 286 -2.00 13.76 1.73
N PHE A 287 -1.05 13.68 0.78
CA PHE A 287 0.38 13.84 1.05
C PHE A 287 1.02 14.98 0.25
N ILE A 288 1.88 15.75 0.92
CA ILE A 288 2.84 16.71 0.35
C ILE A 288 4.19 16.43 1.04
N GLY A 289 5.29 16.47 0.29
CA GLY A 289 6.62 16.20 0.82
C GLY A 289 7.45 15.29 -0.09
N THR A 290 8.53 14.73 0.47
CA THR A 290 9.45 13.88 -0.28
C THR A 290 9.04 12.41 -0.22
N ALA A 291 9.06 11.72 -1.36
CA ALA A 291 8.88 10.26 -1.45
C ALA A 291 10.02 9.61 -2.24
N TYR A 292 10.39 8.40 -1.88
CA TYR A 292 11.51 7.64 -2.44
C TYR A 292 11.02 6.35 -3.09
N ARG A 293 11.61 5.96 -4.22
CA ARG A 293 11.38 4.68 -4.92
C ARG A 293 12.70 4.15 -5.45
N VAL A 294 12.93 2.85 -5.33
CA VAL A 294 14.11 2.18 -5.90
C VAL A 294 13.69 1.46 -7.19
N MET A 295 14.51 1.47 -8.23
CA MET A 295 14.17 0.84 -9.51
C MET A 295 15.41 0.23 -10.14
N GLN A 296 15.27 -0.92 -10.81
CA GLN A 296 16.34 -1.55 -11.57
C GLN A 296 16.13 -1.34 -13.07
N ILE A 297 16.83 -0.37 -13.65
CA ILE A 297 16.65 0.06 -15.05
C ILE A 297 17.84 -0.32 -15.92
N ASN A 298 17.60 -0.57 -17.21
CA ASN A 298 18.65 -0.81 -18.19
C ASN A 298 19.29 0.52 -18.67
N LYS A 299 20.40 0.41 -19.43
CA LYS A 299 21.15 1.56 -19.95
C LYS A 299 20.31 2.47 -20.88
N ASP A 300 19.34 1.92 -21.58
CA ASP A 300 18.54 2.63 -22.58
C ASP A 300 17.34 3.34 -21.93
N ASP A 301 16.80 2.77 -20.85
CA ASP A 301 15.88 3.44 -19.92
C ASP A 301 16.58 4.60 -19.17
N MET A 302 17.85 4.43 -18.76
CA MET A 302 18.60 5.49 -18.07
C MET A 302 18.79 6.74 -18.94
N GLN A 303 18.97 6.59 -20.27
CA GLN A 303 19.13 7.72 -21.21
C GLN A 303 17.89 8.62 -21.34
N LYS A 304 16.72 8.19 -20.83
CA LYS A 304 15.49 8.99 -20.82
C LYS A 304 15.52 10.07 -19.73
N TYR A 305 16.24 9.82 -18.64
CA TYR A 305 16.40 10.78 -17.55
C TYR A 305 17.49 11.77 -17.96
N GLN A 306 17.08 12.99 -18.27
CA GLN A 306 17.96 14.10 -18.65
C GLN A 306 17.54 15.31 -17.83
N ILE A 307 18.48 16.15 -17.40
CA ILE A 307 18.13 17.33 -16.60
C ILE A 307 17.15 18.22 -17.39
N ASP A 308 16.15 18.72 -16.67
CA ASP A 308 14.99 19.45 -17.18
C ASP A 308 13.99 18.66 -18.07
N SER A 309 14.14 17.34 -18.25
CA SER A 309 13.13 16.53 -18.96
C SER A 309 11.86 16.31 -18.12
N LEU A 310 10.72 16.14 -18.80
CA LEU A 310 9.39 15.92 -18.20
C LEU A 310 8.98 14.45 -18.29
N LEU A 311 8.50 13.89 -17.17
CA LEU A 311 8.07 12.50 -17.04
C LEU A 311 6.64 12.42 -16.48
N MET A 312 5.71 11.82 -17.22
CA MET A 312 4.35 11.54 -16.74
C MET A 312 4.23 10.10 -16.23
N THR A 313 3.62 9.93 -15.06
CA THR A 313 3.28 8.61 -14.49
C THR A 313 2.16 7.93 -15.29
N LYS A 314 2.43 6.74 -15.83
CA LYS A 314 1.45 5.94 -16.58
C LYS A 314 0.45 5.18 -15.71
N SER A 315 0.85 4.84 -14.49
CA SER A 315 0.10 4.02 -13.56
C SER A 315 0.46 4.44 -12.13
N PHE A 316 -0.12 3.78 -11.13
CA PHE A 316 0.16 4.14 -9.72
C PHE A 316 1.59 3.75 -9.34
N LEU A 317 2.38 4.71 -8.81
CA LEU A 317 3.74 4.44 -8.33
C LEU A 317 3.77 4.30 -6.81
N SER A 318 3.92 3.06 -6.33
CA SER A 318 4.27 2.79 -4.93
C SER A 318 5.67 3.34 -4.62
N SER A 319 5.76 4.21 -3.63
CA SER A 319 6.97 4.83 -3.11
C SER A 319 6.95 4.71 -1.58
N SER A 320 7.91 5.30 -0.85
CA SER A 320 7.87 5.41 0.61
C SER A 320 8.30 6.80 1.06
N ILE A 321 7.80 7.27 2.20
CA ILE A 321 8.38 8.44 2.88
C ILE A 321 9.76 8.13 3.48
N ASP A 322 10.05 6.85 3.74
CA ASP A 322 11.24 6.40 4.46
C ASP A 322 12.29 5.84 3.48
N ARG A 323 13.28 6.69 3.21
CA ARG A 323 14.45 6.37 2.37
C ARG A 323 15.12 5.05 2.77
N LYS A 324 15.33 4.82 4.08
CA LYS A 324 16.02 3.61 4.58
C LYS A 324 15.20 2.34 4.35
N VAL A 325 13.87 2.45 4.32
CA VAL A 325 12.99 1.31 4.06
C VAL A 325 13.08 0.86 2.59
N VAL A 326 13.02 1.76 1.62
CA VAL A 326 13.15 1.37 0.19
C VAL A 326 14.53 0.81 -0.12
N GLU A 327 15.57 1.39 0.51
CA GLU A 327 16.95 0.91 0.44
C GLU A 327 17.07 -0.52 1.00
N LEU A 328 16.61 -0.78 2.22
CA LEU A 328 16.69 -2.10 2.86
C LEU A 328 15.80 -3.17 2.19
N LEU A 329 14.69 -2.77 1.56
CA LEU A 329 13.84 -3.68 0.78
C LEU A 329 14.48 -4.05 -0.57
N SER A 330 15.29 -3.16 -1.16
CA SER A 330 16.15 -3.49 -2.31
C SER A 330 17.16 -4.59 -1.95
N CYS A 331 17.83 -4.50 -0.79
CA CYS A 331 18.77 -5.52 -0.32
C CYS A 331 18.14 -6.91 -0.32
N ARG A 332 16.94 -7.05 0.27
CA ARG A 332 16.28 -8.35 0.43
C ARG A 332 16.00 -9.02 -0.92
N GLN A 333 15.68 -8.24 -1.96
CA GLN A 333 15.46 -8.72 -3.32
C GLN A 333 16.78 -9.19 -3.98
N VAL A 334 17.87 -8.44 -3.80
CA VAL A 334 19.21 -8.85 -4.25
C VAL A 334 19.66 -10.15 -3.57
N THR A 335 19.57 -10.23 -2.23
CA THR A 335 20.02 -11.42 -1.49
C THR A 335 19.18 -12.66 -1.80
N ALA A 336 17.87 -12.51 -1.98
CA ALA A 336 16.99 -13.61 -2.37
C ALA A 336 17.36 -14.15 -3.76
N THR A 337 17.42 -13.28 -4.76
CA THR A 337 17.70 -13.68 -6.15
C THR A 337 19.11 -14.25 -6.35
N GLN A 338 20.10 -13.80 -5.56
CA GLN A 338 21.42 -14.44 -5.48
C GLN A 338 21.33 -15.85 -4.88
N SER A 339 20.62 -16.04 -3.76
CA SER A 339 20.49 -17.34 -3.08
C SER A 339 19.74 -18.40 -3.90
N GLU A 340 18.79 -17.99 -4.73
CA GLU A 340 17.98 -18.90 -5.56
C GLU A 340 18.71 -19.39 -6.83
N ASN A 341 19.78 -18.70 -7.28
CA ASN A 341 20.40 -18.98 -8.59
C ASN A 341 21.94 -18.95 -8.64
N ASN A 342 22.64 -18.52 -7.58
CA ASN A 342 24.10 -18.37 -7.58
C ASN A 342 24.63 -17.40 -8.68
N VAL A 343 23.79 -16.44 -9.08
CA VAL A 343 24.03 -15.50 -10.18
C VAL A 343 24.54 -14.16 -9.64
N SER A 344 25.78 -13.82 -10.00
CA SER A 344 26.38 -12.48 -9.88
C SER A 344 25.48 -11.41 -10.54
N PRO A 345 25.70 -10.09 -10.29
CA PRO A 345 24.94 -9.02 -10.95
C PRO A 345 24.81 -9.29 -12.46
N ARG A 346 23.59 -9.14 -13.01
CA ARG A 346 23.26 -9.55 -14.38
C ARG A 346 24.11 -8.79 -15.40
N CYS A 347 25.26 -9.36 -15.73
CA CYS A 347 26.10 -8.96 -16.83
C CYS A 347 25.80 -9.84 -18.05
N LYS A 348 26.06 -9.31 -19.24
CA LYS A 348 26.23 -10.15 -20.44
C LYS A 348 27.49 -11.01 -20.30
N VAL A 349 27.65 -12.00 -21.19
CA VAL A 349 28.86 -12.84 -21.27
C VAL A 349 30.12 -12.00 -21.54
N ASP A 350 29.97 -10.80 -22.10
CA ASP A 350 31.02 -9.80 -22.32
C ASP A 350 31.35 -8.92 -21.08
N GLY A 351 30.66 -9.10 -19.96
CA GLY A 351 30.84 -8.31 -18.73
C GLY A 351 29.99 -7.04 -18.62
N THR A 352 29.23 -6.65 -19.66
CA THR A 352 28.38 -5.44 -19.63
C THR A 352 27.24 -5.57 -18.63
N ILE A 353 27.20 -4.66 -17.65
CA ILE A 353 26.08 -4.50 -16.69
C ILE A 353 24.76 -4.29 -17.46
N ILE A 354 23.79 -5.19 -17.31
CA ILE A 354 22.52 -5.13 -18.05
C ILE A 354 21.53 -4.15 -17.40
N LYS A 355 21.56 -4.00 -16.07
CA LYS A 355 20.73 -3.05 -15.32
C LYS A 355 21.49 -2.47 -14.13
N THR A 356 21.21 -1.20 -13.82
CA THR A 356 21.71 -0.49 -12.64
C THR A 356 20.57 -0.21 -11.66
N TRP A 357 20.90 -0.03 -10.38
CA TRP A 357 19.98 0.51 -9.39
C TRP A 357 19.89 2.03 -9.48
N VAL A 358 18.69 2.55 -9.26
CA VAL A 358 18.38 3.98 -9.25
C VAL A 358 17.45 4.28 -8.07
N ILE A 359 17.69 5.40 -7.38
CA ILE A 359 16.78 5.99 -6.40
C ILE A 359 16.10 7.19 -7.06
N CYS A 360 14.78 7.13 -7.22
CA CYS A 360 13.97 8.29 -7.58
C CYS A 360 13.49 8.97 -6.30
N LYS A 361 13.79 10.27 -6.19
CA LYS A 361 13.39 11.14 -5.08
C LYS A 361 12.36 12.15 -5.60
N TYR A 362 11.09 11.89 -5.33
CA TYR A 362 9.96 12.72 -5.73
C TYR A 362 9.73 13.82 -4.71
N GLN A 363 9.67 15.07 -5.16
CA GLN A 363 9.16 16.19 -4.39
C GLN A 363 7.71 16.44 -4.80
N ILE A 364 6.78 15.91 -4.00
CA ILE A 364 5.34 16.15 -4.13
C ILE A 364 5.03 17.55 -3.59
N LYS A 365 4.21 18.29 -4.33
CA LYS A 365 3.70 19.63 -4.04
C LYS A 365 2.19 19.63 -3.78
N HIS A 366 1.40 18.77 -4.42
CA HIS A 366 -0.07 18.81 -4.30
C HIS A 366 -0.70 17.63 -3.56
N ARG A 367 -1.74 17.96 -2.77
CA ARG A 367 -2.38 17.09 -1.76
C ARG A 367 -2.90 15.74 -2.29
N ARG A 368 -3.34 15.68 -3.55
CA ARG A 368 -3.96 14.49 -4.16
C ARG A 368 -3.11 13.86 -5.28
N THR A 369 -1.90 14.37 -5.51
CA THR A 369 -0.89 13.73 -6.37
C THR A 369 -0.35 12.46 -5.72
N ALA A 370 -0.34 12.41 -4.38
CA ALA A 370 0.05 11.22 -3.63
C ALA A 370 -0.76 11.03 -2.34
N LEU A 371 -0.87 9.78 -1.90
CA LEU A 371 -1.50 9.38 -0.63
C LEU A 371 -0.51 8.65 0.27
N TYR A 372 -0.40 9.03 1.54
CA TYR A 372 0.34 8.30 2.57
C TYR A 372 -0.52 7.18 3.16
N ILE A 373 -0.29 5.96 2.67
CA ILE A 373 -1.18 4.82 2.91
C ILE A 373 -0.64 3.83 3.94
N GLU A 374 0.28 4.24 4.83
CA GLU A 374 0.83 3.35 5.89
C GLU A 374 -0.27 2.67 6.72
N ASP A 375 -1.34 3.39 7.08
CA ASP A 375 -2.40 2.91 7.97
C ASP A 375 -3.53 2.13 7.26
N VAL A 376 -3.48 1.98 5.92
CA VAL A 376 -4.43 1.17 5.12
C VAL A 376 -3.75 0.15 4.19
N SER A 377 -2.44 0.27 3.99
CA SER A 377 -1.63 -0.73 3.30
C SER A 377 -1.54 -1.98 4.15
N GLN A 378 -1.66 -3.14 3.51
CA GLN A 378 -1.35 -4.43 4.13
C GLN A 378 0.09 -4.48 4.70
N TYR A 379 0.99 -3.60 4.29
CA TYR A 379 2.37 -3.55 4.75
C TYR A 379 2.71 -2.19 5.41
N ALA A 380 2.06 -1.91 6.55
CA ALA A 380 2.28 -0.71 7.39
C ALA A 380 3.72 -0.53 7.91
N ASN A 381 4.64 -1.43 7.61
CA ASN A 381 6.09 -1.28 7.81
C ASN A 381 6.76 -0.53 6.63
N GLU A 382 6.21 -0.62 5.42
CA GLU A 382 6.75 -0.04 4.18
C GLU A 382 6.59 1.49 4.10
N ALA A 383 5.73 2.08 4.94
CA ALA A 383 5.36 3.51 4.91
C ALA A 383 5.02 4.02 3.49
N GLU A 384 4.21 3.21 2.81
CA GLU A 384 3.93 3.35 1.39
C GLU A 384 3.26 4.70 1.07
N ILE A 385 3.85 5.41 0.10
CA ILE A 385 3.31 6.60 -0.54
C ILE A 385 2.81 6.16 -1.92
N LEU A 386 1.52 6.29 -2.19
CA LEU A 386 0.95 5.96 -3.49
C LEU A 386 0.84 7.23 -4.35
N ILE A 387 1.71 7.38 -5.34
CA ILE A 387 1.65 8.47 -6.32
C ILE A 387 0.65 8.09 -7.42
N MET A 388 -0.19 9.04 -7.84
CA MET A 388 -1.25 8.83 -8.83
C MET A 388 -0.71 8.65 -10.26
N PRO A 389 -1.49 8.04 -11.17
CA PRO A 389 -1.29 8.18 -12.62
C PRO A 389 -1.47 9.64 -13.07
N TYR A 390 -0.98 9.97 -14.26
CA TYR A 390 -1.10 11.28 -14.90
C TYR A 390 -0.54 12.45 -14.06
N SER A 391 0.47 12.18 -13.23
CA SER A 391 1.24 13.17 -12.47
C SER A 391 2.53 13.48 -13.22
N VAL A 392 2.84 14.76 -13.48
CA VAL A 392 4.04 15.15 -14.23
C VAL A 392 5.16 15.65 -13.31
N PHE A 393 6.36 15.12 -13.53
CA PHE A 393 7.58 15.46 -12.80
C PHE A 393 8.68 15.96 -13.73
N LYS A 394 9.43 16.99 -13.30
CA LYS A 394 10.64 17.46 -13.96
C LYS A 394 11.88 16.86 -13.31
N VAL A 395 12.80 16.33 -14.11
CA VAL A 395 14.13 15.92 -13.63
C VAL A 395 14.93 17.18 -13.25
N LYS A 396 15.17 17.38 -11.96
CA LYS A 396 15.93 18.54 -11.44
C LYS A 396 17.43 18.26 -11.36
N LYS A 397 17.79 17.03 -11.02
CA LYS A 397 19.17 16.63 -10.72
C LYS A 397 19.34 15.14 -10.98
N ILE A 398 20.53 14.77 -11.44
CA ILE A 398 21.00 13.38 -11.52
C ILE A 398 22.40 13.36 -10.90
N GLU A 399 22.63 12.51 -9.91
CA GLU A 399 23.95 12.37 -9.28
C GLU A 399 24.28 10.91 -8.93
N GLN A 400 25.54 10.65 -8.58
CA GLN A 400 25.99 9.36 -8.05
C GLN A 400 26.09 9.46 -6.53
N VAL A 401 25.35 8.61 -5.82
CA VAL A 401 25.34 8.54 -4.36
C VAL A 401 25.96 7.20 -3.95
N GLN A 402 26.91 7.24 -3.02
CA GLN A 402 27.46 6.03 -2.42
C GLN A 402 26.45 5.44 -1.44
N TYR A 403 26.17 4.15 -1.57
CA TYR A 403 25.24 3.46 -0.70
C TYR A 403 25.85 2.19 -0.09
N SER A 404 25.88 2.12 1.25
CA SER A 404 26.31 0.95 2.02
C SER A 404 25.13 0.05 2.39
N TYR A 405 24.78 -0.89 1.50
CA TYR A 405 23.77 -1.91 1.80
C TYR A 405 24.29 -3.00 2.75
N THR A 406 25.61 -3.23 2.74
CA THR A 406 26.35 -4.13 3.64
C THR A 406 27.75 -3.54 3.84
N GLU A 407 28.76 -4.36 4.15
CA GLU A 407 30.19 -3.95 4.10
C GLU A 407 30.63 -3.54 2.68
N ASN A 408 29.88 -3.93 1.64
CA ASN A 408 30.05 -3.44 0.27
C ASN A 408 29.28 -2.13 0.06
N VAL A 409 29.99 -1.12 -0.47
CA VAL A 409 29.44 0.14 -0.96
C VAL A 409 29.21 0.04 -2.47
N GLU A 410 27.97 0.26 -2.91
CA GLU A 410 27.62 0.40 -4.33
C GLU A 410 27.39 1.88 -4.67
N ASN A 411 27.77 2.30 -5.89
CA ASN A 411 27.37 3.60 -6.41
C ASN A 411 25.97 3.45 -7.04
N VAL A 412 25.01 4.24 -6.56
CA VAL A 412 23.62 4.25 -7.02
C VAL A 412 23.32 5.61 -7.63
N THR A 413 22.62 5.65 -8.77
CA THR A 413 22.17 6.92 -9.33
C THR A 413 20.98 7.45 -8.52
N GLU A 414 21.06 8.68 -8.02
CA GLU A 414 19.89 9.38 -7.48
C GLU A 414 19.37 10.36 -8.53
N ILE A 415 18.04 10.39 -8.70
CA ILE A 415 17.32 11.25 -9.63
C ILE A 415 16.29 12.05 -8.84
N GLU A 416 16.48 13.36 -8.77
CA GLU A 416 15.53 14.27 -8.13
C GLU A 416 14.45 14.67 -9.14
N LEU A 417 13.19 14.42 -8.77
CA LEU A 417 12.00 14.60 -9.59
C LEU A 417 11.05 15.55 -8.87
N GLU A 418 10.76 16.72 -9.45
CA GLU A 418 9.94 17.76 -8.84
C GLU A 418 8.61 17.89 -9.58
N GLU A 419 7.49 17.86 -8.86
CA GLU A 419 6.15 17.98 -9.46
C GLU A 419 5.99 19.30 -10.24
N CYS A 420 5.48 19.23 -11.46
CA CYS A 420 5.45 20.37 -12.39
C CYS A 420 4.20 21.25 -12.28
N GLU A 421 3.07 20.66 -11.91
CA GLU A 421 1.74 21.18 -12.15
C GLU A 421 1.17 21.88 -10.90
N GLU A 422 0.20 22.77 -11.10
CA GLU A 422 -0.77 23.16 -10.08
C GLU A 422 -2.06 22.33 -10.31
N TYR A 423 -2.76 21.96 -9.23
CA TYR A 423 -3.82 20.92 -9.21
C TYR A 423 -5.24 21.48 -9.06
#